data_AF-A0A561B100-F1
#
_entry.id   AF-A0A561B100-F1
#
_cell.length_a   1.000
_cell.length_b   1.000
_cell.length_c   1.000
_cell.angle_alpha   90.00
_cell.angle_beta   90.00
_cell.angle_gamma   90.00
#
_symmetry.space_group_name_H-M   'P 1'
#
loop_
_entity.id
_entity.type
_entity.pdbx_description
1 polymer ?
#
loop_
_entity_poly.entity_id
_entity_poly.type
_entity_poly.pdbx_seq_one_letter_code
_entity_poly.pdbx_strand_id
1 'polypeptide(L)'
;MSTAALATETPATIQVAPPPQVVPRRRRRIEGTTTERMPVRACSGDELGRHVQARSAADRHRPAVRPEAEVEPPALRLTRRGRAVLTVLSVLIFGSAVAVLGLRVAGVLEPEPQFTRTVQVEVGAGQTLWQIAQETNPTDNPATVVEQIATLNNLSTPSDLTPGQTLEIPVR
;
A
#
# COMPACT_ATOMS: atom_id res chain seq x y z
N MET A 1 61.12 31.17 24.24
CA MET A 1 61.05 31.96 25.49
C MET A 1 59.66 32.56 25.54
N SER A 2 59.03 32.55 26.72
CA SER A 2 57.63 32.97 27.00
C SER A 2 56.56 31.90 26.73
N THR A 3 55.58 31.59 27.57
CA THR A 3 55.34 31.68 29.04
C THR A 3 53.95 31.06 29.25
N ALA A 4 53.74 30.42 30.40
CA ALA A 4 52.55 29.66 30.78
C ALA A 4 51.26 30.49 30.95
N ALA A 5 50.09 29.83 30.83
CA ALA A 5 48.94 30.09 31.71
C ALA A 5 47.99 28.87 31.69
N LEU A 6 47.96 28.15 32.82
CA LEU A 6 46.89 27.23 33.19
C LEU A 6 45.58 28.04 33.32
N ALA A 7 44.48 27.51 32.78
CA ALA A 7 43.13 27.88 33.18
C ALA A 7 42.46 26.65 33.77
N THR A 8 42.24 26.74 35.08
CA THR A 8 41.60 25.77 35.96
C THR A 8 40.13 25.64 35.59
N GLU A 9 39.67 24.44 35.25
CA GLU A 9 38.24 24.14 35.15
C GLU A 9 37.65 23.99 36.56
N THR A 10 36.72 24.88 36.90
CA THR A 10 35.88 24.80 38.10
C THR A 10 34.69 23.89 37.79
N PRO A 11 34.46 22.78 38.52
CA PRO A 11 33.24 22.02 38.32
C PRO A 11 32.06 22.76 38.96
N ALA A 12 31.06 23.10 38.14
CA ALA A 12 29.79 23.62 38.60
C ALA A 12 29.00 22.51 39.31
N THR A 13 28.75 22.67 40.61
CA THR A 13 27.87 21.80 41.39
C THR A 13 26.44 21.91 40.87
N ILE A 14 25.93 20.84 40.24
CA ILE A 14 24.51 20.70 39.91
C ILE A 14 23.75 20.50 41.23
N GLN A 15 22.95 21.49 41.61
CA GLN A 15 22.07 21.39 42.76
C GLN A 15 20.77 20.71 42.33
N VAL A 16 20.59 19.46 42.76
CA VAL A 16 19.37 18.68 42.52
C VAL A 16 18.24 19.21 43.39
N ALA A 17 17.18 19.75 42.77
CA ALA A 17 15.97 20.15 43.46
C ALA A 17 15.21 18.92 44.01
N PRO A 18 14.64 18.99 45.23
CA PRO A 18 13.90 17.88 45.80
C PRO A 18 12.58 17.64 45.04
N PRO A 19 12.13 16.37 44.89
CA PRO A 19 10.92 16.06 44.14
C PRO A 19 9.65 16.60 44.83
N PRO A 20 8.63 17.04 44.06
CA PRO A 20 7.39 17.55 44.64
C PRO A 20 6.61 16.42 45.31
N GLN A 21 6.22 16.64 46.56
CA GLN A 21 5.38 15.69 47.31
C GLN A 21 3.93 15.77 46.80
N VAL A 22 3.42 14.64 46.30
CA VAL A 22 2.04 14.50 45.83
C VAL A 22 1.14 14.15 47.02
N VAL A 23 0.34 15.11 47.47
CA VAL A 23 -0.69 14.88 48.51
C VAL A 23 -1.89 14.16 47.88
N PRO A 24 -2.30 12.97 48.36
CA PRO A 24 -3.45 12.28 47.80
C PRO A 24 -4.76 12.99 48.19
N ARG A 25 -5.41 13.65 47.23
CA ARG A 25 -6.77 14.19 47.40
C ARG A 25 -7.77 13.04 47.52
N ARG A 26 -8.28 12.77 48.73
CA ARG A 26 -9.43 11.87 48.96
C ARG A 26 -10.66 12.44 48.23
N ARG A 27 -11.04 11.82 47.10
CA ARG A 27 -12.34 12.11 46.48
C ARG A 27 -13.46 11.62 47.41
N ARG A 28 -14.40 12.52 47.75
CA ARG A 28 -15.64 12.16 48.45
C ARG A 28 -16.43 11.17 47.58
N ARG A 29 -16.71 9.99 48.13
CA ARG A 29 -17.61 9.00 47.55
C ARG A 29 -19.03 9.54 47.71
N ILE A 30 -19.73 9.73 46.59
CA ILE A 30 -21.16 10.08 46.57
C ILE A 30 -21.94 8.77 46.76
N GLU A 31 -22.72 8.67 47.84
CA GLU A 31 -23.64 7.56 48.04
C GLU A 31 -24.87 7.72 47.13
N GLY A 32 -25.22 6.66 46.39
CA GLY A 32 -26.42 6.63 45.54
C GLY A 32 -26.30 5.96 44.17
N THR A 33 -25.09 5.66 43.67
CA THR A 33 -24.92 4.98 42.38
C THR A 33 -24.90 3.46 42.55
N THR A 34 -26.06 2.85 42.78
CA THR A 34 -26.19 1.40 42.57
C THR A 34 -26.01 1.15 41.07
N THR A 35 -24.91 0.51 40.66
CA THR A 35 -24.73 0.04 39.29
C THR A 35 -25.37 -1.34 39.22
N GLU A 36 -26.70 -1.38 39.25
CA GLU A 36 -27.42 -2.55 38.82
C GLU A 36 -27.63 -2.43 37.30
N ARG A 37 -27.14 -3.43 36.54
CA ARG A 37 -27.29 -3.46 35.09
C ARG A 37 -28.75 -3.72 34.73
N MET A 38 -29.50 -2.65 34.49
CA MET A 38 -30.80 -2.73 33.84
C MET A 38 -30.63 -3.19 32.39
N PRO A 39 -31.35 -4.23 31.92
CA PRO A 39 -31.35 -4.61 30.51
C PRO A 39 -32.20 -3.59 29.74
N VAL A 40 -31.56 -2.62 29.09
CA VAL A 40 -32.22 -1.72 28.15
C VAL A 40 -32.56 -2.52 26.89
N ARG A 41 -33.84 -2.85 26.72
CA ARG A 41 -34.40 -3.37 25.46
C ARG A 41 -34.31 -2.23 24.43
N ALA A 42 -33.29 -2.29 23.57
CA ALA A 42 -33.16 -1.40 22.43
C ALA A 42 -34.29 -1.71 21.43
N CYS A 43 -35.27 -0.83 21.34
CA CYS A 43 -36.16 -0.75 20.19
C CYS A 43 -35.37 -0.11 19.05
N SER A 44 -34.77 -0.93 18.19
CA SER A 44 -34.30 -0.51 16.86
C SER A 44 -35.34 -0.98 15.87
N GLY A 45 -36.13 -0.03 15.35
CA GLY A 45 -37.18 -0.30 14.39
C GLY A 45 -36.62 -0.49 12.99
N ASP A 46 -37.09 -1.55 12.33
CA ASP A 46 -37.09 -1.73 10.88
C ASP A 46 -38.34 -2.52 10.52
N GLU A 47 -39.53 -1.93 10.64
CA GLU A 47 -40.74 -2.45 9.98
C GLU A 47 -41.63 -1.30 9.49
N LEU A 48 -41.16 -0.63 8.44
CA LEU A 48 -42.02 0.10 7.51
C LEU A 48 -42.16 -0.73 6.26
N GLY A 49 -43.24 -1.49 6.15
CA GLY A 49 -43.47 -2.33 4.98
C GLY A 49 -44.73 -3.19 5.04
N ARG A 50 -45.89 -2.55 5.21
CA ARG A 50 -47.12 -2.79 4.43
C ARG A 50 -47.29 -4.25 3.96
N HIS A 51 -48.16 -5.05 4.57
CA HIS A 51 -49.42 -5.41 3.92
C HIS A 51 -50.55 -5.66 4.95
N VAL A 52 -51.48 -4.72 4.89
CA VAL A 52 -52.85 -4.72 5.36
C VAL A 52 -53.64 -5.94 4.83
N GLN A 53 -54.65 -6.35 5.62
CA GLN A 53 -55.80 -7.19 5.25
C GLN A 53 -55.51 -8.68 4.99
N ALA A 54 -56.36 -9.63 5.36
CA ALA A 54 -57.61 -9.62 6.08
C ALA A 54 -57.92 -11.09 6.43
N ARG A 55 -58.78 -11.27 7.41
CA ARG A 55 -59.49 -12.50 7.70
C ARG A 55 -60.03 -13.15 6.41
N SER A 56 -59.80 -14.44 6.21
CA SER A 56 -60.69 -15.26 5.41
C SER A 56 -60.72 -16.68 5.94
N ALA A 57 -61.84 -16.99 6.59
CA ALA A 57 -62.36 -18.33 6.66
C ALA A 57 -62.69 -18.82 5.24
N ALA A 58 -62.48 -20.11 5.02
CA ALA A 58 -63.00 -20.89 3.89
C ALA A 58 -62.56 -20.45 2.49
N ASP A 59 -61.58 -21.13 1.91
CA ASP A 59 -61.89 -21.86 0.68
C ASP A 59 -60.93 -23.05 0.47
N ARG A 60 -61.49 -24.15 -0.04
CA ARG A 60 -60.81 -25.41 -0.33
C ARG A 60 -60.20 -25.34 -1.73
N HIS A 61 -59.08 -26.06 -1.91
CA HIS A 61 -58.35 -26.32 -3.17
C HIS A 61 -57.26 -25.32 -3.57
N ARG A 62 -56.02 -25.64 -3.17
CA ARG A 62 -54.83 -25.35 -3.98
C ARG A 62 -53.81 -26.49 -3.80
N PRO A 63 -53.29 -27.09 -4.87
CA PRO A 63 -52.33 -28.18 -4.76
C PRO A 63 -51.05 -27.70 -4.08
N ALA A 64 -50.50 -28.53 -3.20
CA ALA A 64 -49.27 -28.27 -2.47
C ALA A 64 -48.09 -28.13 -3.44
N VAL A 65 -47.64 -26.89 -3.67
CA VAL A 65 -46.30 -26.64 -4.19
C VAL A 65 -45.34 -26.98 -3.05
N ARG A 66 -44.58 -28.06 -3.21
CA ARG A 66 -43.43 -28.35 -2.33
C ARG A 66 -42.53 -27.11 -2.34
N PRO A 67 -42.17 -26.52 -1.19
CA PRO A 67 -41.08 -25.56 -1.21
C PRO A 67 -39.84 -26.33 -1.67
N GLU A 68 -39.30 -25.93 -2.81
CA GLU A 68 -37.96 -26.26 -3.25
C GLU A 68 -37.07 -26.07 -2.01
N ALA A 69 -36.40 -27.14 -1.57
CA ALA A 69 -35.40 -27.02 -0.53
C ALA A 69 -34.27 -26.18 -1.10
N GLU A 70 -34.36 -24.86 -0.90
CA GLU A 70 -33.27 -23.93 -1.13
C GLU A 70 -32.12 -24.42 -0.26
N VAL A 71 -31.11 -25.00 -0.91
CA VAL A 71 -29.89 -25.46 -0.27
C VAL A 71 -29.18 -24.22 0.23
N GLU A 72 -29.54 -23.81 1.44
CA GLU A 72 -28.88 -22.71 2.15
C GLU A 72 -27.39 -23.10 2.25
N PRO A 73 -26.48 -22.32 1.64
CA PRO A 73 -25.08 -22.68 1.65
C PRO A 73 -24.62 -22.77 3.10
N PRO A 74 -23.94 -23.85 3.51
CA PRO A 74 -23.54 -24.04 4.89
C PRO A 74 -22.73 -22.84 5.33
N ALA A 75 -23.28 -22.06 6.26
CA ALA A 75 -22.64 -20.86 6.78
C ALA A 75 -21.36 -21.28 7.52
N LEU A 76 -20.23 -21.29 6.81
CA LEU A 76 -18.92 -21.61 7.35
C LEU A 76 -18.60 -20.62 8.47
N ARG A 77 -18.84 -21.04 9.71
CA ARG A 77 -18.49 -20.28 10.90
C ARG A 77 -17.00 -20.40 11.14
N LEU A 78 -16.24 -19.51 10.49
CA LEU A 78 -14.85 -19.29 10.83
C LEU A 78 -14.76 -18.99 12.33
N THR A 79 -14.13 -19.90 13.06
CA THR A 79 -13.78 -19.67 14.46
C THR A 79 -12.94 -18.39 14.53
N ARG A 80 -12.98 -17.69 15.67
CA ARG A 80 -12.26 -16.42 15.87
C ARG A 80 -10.79 -16.47 15.43
N ARG A 81 -10.17 -17.67 15.50
CA ARG A 81 -8.82 -17.98 15.01
C ARG A 81 -8.73 -18.07 13.48
N GLY A 82 -9.69 -18.71 12.82
CA GLY A 82 -9.74 -18.77 11.35
C GLY A 82 -9.89 -17.41 10.69
N ARG A 83 -10.69 -16.50 11.29
CA ARG A 83 -10.75 -15.10 10.85
C ARG A 83 -9.40 -14.38 10.95
N ALA A 84 -8.67 -14.56 12.05
CA ALA A 84 -7.35 -13.95 12.23
C ALA A 84 -6.32 -14.46 11.21
N VAL A 85 -6.30 -15.76 10.94
CA VAL A 85 -5.41 -16.35 9.93
C VAL A 85 -5.70 -15.81 8.54
N LEU A 86 -6.98 -15.73 8.15
CA LEU A 86 -7.36 -15.16 6.86
C LEU A 86 -6.96 -13.68 6.74
N THR A 87 -7.14 -12.88 7.80
CA THR A 87 -6.72 -11.48 7.76
C THR A 87 -5.21 -11.32 7.60
N VAL A 88 -4.42 -12.13 8.32
CA VAL A 88 -2.95 -12.09 8.19
C VAL A 88 -2.51 -12.53 6.81
N LEU A 89 -3.09 -13.62 6.30
CA LEU A 89 -2.78 -14.11 4.95
C LEU A 89 -3.14 -13.07 3.88
N SER A 90 -4.31 -12.45 3.97
CA SER A 90 -4.70 -11.38 3.05
C SER A 90 -3.72 -10.21 3.12
N VAL A 91 -3.36 -9.73 4.32
CA VAL A 91 -2.38 -8.64 4.47
C VAL A 91 -1.03 -9.00 3.88
N LEU A 92 -0.56 -10.24 4.04
CA LEU A 92 0.69 -10.69 3.43
C LEU A 92 0.60 -10.71 1.91
N ILE A 93 -0.48 -11.24 1.34
CA ILE A 93 -0.66 -11.32 -0.11
C ILE A 93 -0.76 -9.92 -0.70
N PHE A 94 -1.69 -9.09 -0.23
CA PHE A 94 -1.88 -7.73 -0.74
C PHE A 94 -0.68 -6.83 -0.43
N GLY A 95 -0.09 -6.96 0.76
CA GLY A 95 1.10 -6.22 1.15
C GLY A 95 2.30 -6.59 0.28
N SER A 96 2.51 -7.86 -0.03
CA SER A 96 3.58 -8.30 -0.92
C SER A 96 3.38 -7.79 -2.35
N ALA A 97 2.15 -7.82 -2.88
CA ALA A 97 1.84 -7.27 -4.19
C ALA A 97 2.12 -5.76 -4.27
N VAL A 98 1.69 -5.00 -3.26
CA VAL A 98 1.97 -3.55 -3.17
C VAL A 98 3.47 -3.29 -3.04
N ALA A 99 4.19 -4.08 -2.23
CA ALA A 99 5.63 -3.95 -2.07
C ALA A 99 6.36 -4.22 -3.39
N VAL A 100 6.02 -5.30 -4.09
CA VAL A 100 6.60 -5.63 -5.41
C VAL A 100 6.30 -4.54 -6.42
N LEU A 101 5.06 -4.04 -6.46
CA LEU A 101 4.69 -2.96 -7.38
C LEU A 101 5.47 -1.67 -7.05
N GLY A 102 5.57 -1.31 -5.77
CA GLY A 102 6.38 -0.16 -5.33
C GLY A 102 7.85 -0.32 -5.70
N LEU A 103 8.40 -1.53 -5.57
CA LEU A 103 9.78 -1.84 -5.89
C LEU A 103 10.04 -1.85 -7.42
N ARG A 104 9.02 -2.18 -8.23
CA ARG A 104 9.04 -1.98 -9.70
C ARG A 104 9.02 -0.50 -10.06
N VAL A 105 8.12 0.30 -9.46
CA VAL A 105 8.05 1.74 -9.71
C VAL A 105 9.35 2.45 -9.31
N ALA A 106 10.00 1.99 -8.24
CA ALA A 106 11.29 2.52 -7.81
C ALA A 106 12.48 2.07 -8.69
N GLY A 107 12.26 1.26 -9.74
CA GLY A 107 13.32 0.73 -10.61
C GLY A 107 14.19 -0.37 -9.98
N VAL A 108 13.96 -0.72 -8.70
CA VAL A 108 14.82 -1.66 -7.94
C VAL A 108 14.68 -3.11 -8.41
N LEU A 109 13.53 -3.48 -8.96
CA LEU A 109 13.29 -4.82 -9.51
C LEU A 109 13.54 -4.91 -11.01
N GLU A 110 13.88 -3.81 -11.69
CA GLU A 110 14.22 -3.89 -13.11
C GLU A 110 15.54 -4.63 -13.28
N PRO A 111 15.62 -5.61 -14.21
CA PRO A 111 16.90 -6.22 -14.55
C PRO A 111 17.87 -5.13 -14.95
N GLU A 112 18.98 -5.00 -14.24
CA GLU A 112 20.06 -4.08 -14.60
C GLU A 112 20.39 -4.31 -16.08
N PRO A 113 20.27 -3.29 -16.94
CA PRO A 113 20.47 -3.47 -18.37
C PRO A 113 21.92 -3.89 -18.58
N GLN A 114 22.11 -5.13 -19.02
CA GLN A 114 23.42 -5.70 -19.30
C GLN A 114 23.98 -5.01 -20.54
N PHE A 115 24.71 -3.93 -20.34
CA PHE A 115 25.42 -3.23 -21.40
C PHE A 115 26.84 -3.81 -21.49
N THR A 116 27.13 -4.57 -22.55
CA THR A 116 28.48 -5.13 -22.76
C THR A 116 29.48 -4.02 -23.07
N ARG A 117 29.05 -3.00 -23.82
CA ARG A 117 29.84 -1.81 -24.16
C ARG A 117 28.91 -0.66 -24.58
N THR A 118 29.33 0.58 -24.38
CA THR A 118 28.69 1.77 -24.95
C THR A 118 29.59 2.39 -26.02
N VAL A 119 28.99 2.88 -27.11
CA VAL A 119 29.68 3.58 -28.21
C VAL A 119 29.00 4.91 -28.49
N GLN A 120 29.78 5.92 -28.87
CA GLN A 120 29.25 7.22 -29.27
C GLN A 120 29.02 7.25 -30.78
N VAL A 121 27.81 7.61 -31.20
CA VAL A 121 27.43 7.71 -32.62
C VAL A 121 26.78 9.07 -32.87
N GLU A 122 27.20 9.73 -33.93
CA GLU A 122 26.59 10.98 -34.40
C GLU A 122 25.38 10.67 -35.29
N VAL A 123 24.25 11.32 -35.01
CA VAL A 123 23.00 11.13 -35.76
C VAL A 123 23.07 11.84 -37.10
N GLY A 124 22.93 11.09 -38.20
CA GLY A 124 22.83 11.63 -39.55
C GLY A 124 21.48 12.30 -39.85
N ALA A 125 21.44 13.15 -40.87
CA ALA A 125 20.18 13.77 -41.31
C ALA A 125 19.20 12.70 -41.83
N GLY A 126 17.99 12.66 -41.26
CA GLY A 126 16.96 11.68 -41.60
C GLY A 126 17.14 10.30 -40.96
N GLN A 127 18.19 10.11 -40.15
CA GLN A 127 18.40 8.87 -39.41
C GLN A 127 17.45 8.81 -38.21
N THR A 128 16.99 7.60 -37.88
CA THR A 128 16.05 7.37 -36.76
C THR A 128 16.68 6.45 -35.72
N LEU A 129 16.26 6.56 -34.45
CA LEU A 129 16.70 5.63 -33.40
C LEU A 129 16.44 4.17 -33.77
N TRP A 130 15.32 3.91 -34.44
CA TRP A 130 14.95 2.57 -34.90
C TRP A 130 15.94 1.99 -35.91
N GLN A 131 16.40 2.80 -36.85
CA GLN A 131 17.41 2.38 -37.82
C GLN A 131 18.76 2.15 -37.12
N ILE A 132 19.17 3.08 -36.26
CA ILE A 132 20.41 2.98 -35.48
C ILE A 132 20.40 1.72 -34.60
N ALA A 133 19.29 1.41 -33.94
CA ALA A 133 19.14 0.23 -33.11
C ALA A 133 19.30 -1.07 -33.90
N GLN A 134 18.70 -1.16 -35.10
CA GLN A 134 18.86 -2.33 -35.98
C GLN A 134 20.28 -2.47 -36.51
N GLU A 135 20.96 -1.36 -36.80
CA GLU A 135 22.35 -1.37 -37.29
C GLU A 135 23.34 -1.78 -36.19
N THR A 136 23.11 -1.33 -34.95
CA THR A 136 24.03 -1.57 -33.83
C THR A 136 23.79 -2.88 -33.10
N ASN A 137 22.54 -3.32 -32.97
CA ASN A 137 22.16 -4.56 -32.27
C ASN A 137 21.16 -5.38 -33.11
N PRO A 138 21.59 -6.00 -34.23
CA PRO A 138 20.69 -6.67 -35.16
C PRO A 138 20.03 -7.95 -34.62
N THR A 139 20.56 -8.51 -33.53
CA THR A 139 20.05 -9.75 -32.91
C THR A 139 18.97 -9.46 -31.86
N ASP A 140 18.94 -8.23 -31.32
CA ASP A 140 18.02 -7.82 -30.27
C ASP A 140 16.73 -7.22 -30.86
N ASN A 141 15.68 -7.15 -30.04
CA ASN A 141 14.46 -6.45 -30.44
C ASN A 141 14.73 -4.94 -30.52
N PRO A 142 14.57 -4.31 -31.70
CA PRO A 142 14.86 -2.89 -31.87
C PRO A 142 13.99 -1.98 -30.98
N ALA A 143 12.75 -2.37 -30.64
CA ALA A 143 11.91 -1.57 -29.75
C ALA A 143 12.53 -1.44 -28.34
N THR A 144 13.06 -2.54 -27.80
CA THR A 144 13.72 -2.56 -26.49
C THR A 144 15.04 -1.78 -26.51
N VAL A 145 15.81 -1.91 -27.59
CA VAL A 145 17.07 -1.16 -27.75
C VAL A 145 16.81 0.34 -27.87
N VAL A 146 15.76 0.74 -28.59
CA VAL A 146 15.35 2.15 -28.71
C VAL A 146 14.98 2.74 -27.35
N GLU A 147 14.23 2.02 -26.52
CA GLU A 147 13.94 2.44 -25.14
C GLU A 147 15.23 2.57 -24.31
N GLN A 148 16.14 1.60 -24.41
CA GLN A 148 17.43 1.65 -23.72
C GLN A 148 18.28 2.86 -24.14
N ILE A 149 18.34 3.15 -25.45
CA ILE A 149 19.05 4.34 -25.97
C ILE A 149 18.38 5.61 -25.44
N ALA A 150 17.05 5.68 -25.46
CA ALA A 150 16.32 6.85 -24.97
C ALA A 150 16.56 7.10 -23.48
N THR A 151 16.52 6.05 -22.66
CA THR A 151 16.83 6.13 -21.22
C THR A 151 18.27 6.55 -20.97
N LEU A 152 19.23 5.94 -21.69
CA LEU A 152 20.66 6.23 -21.53
C LEU A 152 20.99 7.70 -21.87
N ASN A 153 20.34 8.24 -22.91
CA ASN A 153 20.58 9.61 -23.38
C ASN A 153 19.59 10.64 -22.82
N ASN A 154 18.73 10.26 -21.86
CA ASN A 154 17.68 11.12 -21.29
C ASN A 154 16.77 11.77 -22.35
N LEU A 155 16.39 11.02 -23.39
CA LEU A 155 15.48 11.48 -24.43
C LEU A 155 14.02 11.36 -23.95
N SER A 156 13.26 12.45 -24.05
CA SER A 156 11.84 12.49 -23.65
C SER A 156 10.95 11.62 -24.53
N THR A 157 11.24 11.59 -25.83
CA THR A 157 10.59 10.67 -26.76
C THR A 157 11.64 10.08 -27.71
N PRO A 158 11.48 8.81 -28.14
CA PRO A 158 12.40 8.17 -29.08
C PRO A 158 12.50 8.83 -30.45
N SER A 159 11.53 9.68 -30.79
CA SER A 159 11.46 10.43 -32.04
C SER A 159 12.14 11.80 -31.99
N ASP A 160 12.53 12.27 -30.81
CA ASP A 160 13.08 13.62 -30.61
C ASP A 160 14.60 13.61 -30.84
N LEU A 161 14.99 13.40 -32.11
CA LEU A 161 16.38 13.41 -32.53
C LEU A 161 16.72 14.66 -33.32
N THR A 162 17.89 15.24 -33.01
CA THR A 162 18.45 16.34 -33.80
C THR A 162 19.63 15.82 -34.65
N PRO A 163 19.69 16.11 -35.96
CA PRO A 163 20.87 15.79 -36.77
C PRO A 163 22.14 16.44 -36.19
N GLY A 164 23.25 15.71 -36.17
CA GLY A 164 24.52 16.13 -35.54
C GLY A 164 24.58 15.91 -34.02
N GLN A 165 23.52 15.37 -33.41
CA GLN A 165 23.53 14.97 -32.01
C GLN A 165 24.42 13.74 -31.81
N THR A 166 25.30 13.79 -30.82
CA THR A 166 26.04 12.59 -30.38
C THR A 166 25.21 11.83 -29.36
N LEU A 167 24.99 10.55 -29.62
CA LEU A 167 24.25 9.64 -28.74
C LEU A 167 25.16 8.52 -28.24
N GLU A 168 24.97 8.14 -26.98
CA GLU A 168 25.54 6.93 -26.41
C GLU A 168 24.66 5.74 -26.71
N ILE A 169 25.22 4.71 -27.32
CA ILE A 169 24.47 3.55 -27.78
C ILE A 169 25.00 2.32 -27.07
N PRO A 170 24.13 1.54 -26.40
CA PRO A 170 24.52 0.25 -25.88
C PRO A 170 24.71 -0.72 -27.04
N VAL A 171 25.83 -1.43 -27.05
CA VAL A 171 26.10 -2.51 -28.00
C VAL A 171 26.32 -3.81 -27.22
N ARG A 172 25.74 -4.90 -27.73
CA ARG A 172 25.90 -6.26 -27.21
C ARG A 172 26.65 -7.15 -28.17
#